data_AF-A0A497GFC7-F1
#
_entry.id   AF-A0A497GFC7-F1
#
_cell.length_a   1.000
_cell.length_b   1.000
_cell.length_c   1.000
_cell.angle_alpha   90.00
_cell.angle_beta   90.00
_cell.angle_gamma   90.00
#
_symmetry.space_group_name_H-M   'P 1'
#
loop_
_entity.id
_entity.type
_entity.pdbx_description
1 polymer ?
#
loop_
_entity_poly.entity_id
_entity_poly.type
_entity_poly.pdbx_seq_one_letter_code
_entity_poly.pdbx_strand_id
1 'polypeptide(L)'
;EKHVNDYSIARQAASYPLLVYVTEKLPLWEKIDVLVVGHKSRSLIAVPYPLNINTASPKSLRLIPGISKKQYAEILRKRPFKDLTQVNLDLNIRKYLSIE
;
A
#
# COMPACT_ATOMS: atom_id res chain seq x y z
N GLU A 1 -14.43 10.51 -5.32
CA GLU A 1 -13.69 9.24 -5.14
C GLU A 1 -14.67 8.09 -5.27
N LYS A 2 -14.22 6.89 -5.65
CA LYS A 2 -15.09 5.70 -5.73
C LYS A 2 -14.28 4.41 -5.63
N HIS A 3 -14.94 3.33 -5.25
CA HIS A 3 -14.37 1.99 -5.38
C HIS A 3 -14.55 1.46 -6.80
N VAL A 4 -13.50 0.85 -7.33
CA VAL A 4 -13.52 0.11 -8.59
C VAL A 4 -12.78 -1.20 -8.36
N ASN A 5 -13.52 -2.31 -8.34
CA ASN A 5 -13.01 -3.64 -8.01
C ASN A 5 -12.31 -3.61 -6.63
N ASP A 6 -11.02 -3.98 -6.60
CA ASP A 6 -10.18 -4.00 -5.39
C ASP A 6 -9.40 -2.70 -5.15
N TYR A 7 -9.75 -1.62 -5.87
CA TYR A 7 -9.08 -0.34 -5.78
C TYR A 7 -10.01 0.75 -5.27
N SER A 8 -9.42 1.71 -4.58
CA SER A 8 -10.03 3.00 -4.30
C SER A 8 -9.43 4.04 -5.24
N ILE A 9 -10.28 4.78 -5.94
CA ILE A 9 -9.84 5.87 -6.82
C ILE A 9 -9.75 7.15 -6.01
N ALA A 10 -8.53 7.65 -5.84
CA ALA A 10 -8.17 8.90 -5.19
C ALA A 10 -7.70 9.95 -6.21
N ARG A 11 -7.70 11.21 -5.80
CA ARG A 11 -7.15 12.34 -6.57
C ARG A 11 -6.75 13.46 -5.62
N GLN A 12 -5.78 14.28 -6.02
CA GLN A 12 -5.42 15.49 -5.27
C GLN A 12 -6.51 16.57 -5.37
N ALA A 13 -6.55 17.48 -4.41
CA ALA A 13 -7.31 18.72 -4.49
C ALA A 13 -6.52 19.77 -5.28
N ALA A 14 -6.55 19.69 -6.60
CA ALA A 14 -5.83 20.58 -7.52
C ALA A 14 -6.63 20.85 -8.79
N SER A 15 -6.22 21.83 -9.60
CA SER A 15 -6.90 22.17 -10.87
C SER A 15 -6.84 21.04 -11.90
N TYR A 16 -5.74 20.27 -11.94
CA TYR A 16 -5.54 19.11 -12.82
C TYR A 16 -4.98 17.92 -12.05
N PRO A 17 -5.79 17.30 -11.18
CA PRO A 17 -5.27 16.25 -10.31
C PRO A 17 -5.14 14.95 -11.09
N LEU A 18 -4.04 14.22 -10.83
CA LEU A 18 -3.87 12.88 -11.36
C LEU A 18 -4.83 11.91 -10.66
N LEU A 19 -5.40 11.00 -11.44
CA LEU A 19 -6.18 9.89 -10.92
C LEU A 19 -5.22 8.86 -10.33
N VAL A 20 -5.46 8.46 -9.08
CA VAL A 20 -4.63 7.50 -8.35
C VAL A 20 -5.46 6.26 -8.03
N TYR A 21 -5.00 5.10 -8.47
CA TYR A 21 -5.56 3.81 -8.06
C TYR A 21 -4.82 3.33 -6.82
N VAL A 22 -5.47 3.45 -5.67
CA VAL A 22 -4.94 2.97 -4.40
C VAL A 22 -5.39 1.53 -4.21
N THR A 23 -4.44 0.63 -3.95
CA THR A 23 -4.76 -0.75 -3.57
C THR A 23 -5.37 -0.74 -2.17
N GLU A 24 -6.41 -1.53 -1.92
CA GLU A 24 -7.31 -1.48 -0.75
C GLU A 24 -8.59 -0.66 -0.96
N LYS A 25 -9.64 -1.08 -0.25
CA LYS A 25 -10.89 -0.34 -0.10
C LYS A 25 -10.77 0.57 1.11
N LEU A 26 -10.48 1.84 0.87
CA LEU A 26 -10.30 2.86 1.89
C LEU A 26 -11.57 3.68 2.08
N PRO A 27 -11.82 4.27 3.26
CA PRO A 27 -12.90 5.22 3.44
C PRO A 27 -12.88 6.31 2.35
N LEU A 28 -14.06 6.63 1.81
CA LEU A 28 -14.19 7.68 0.80
C LEU A 28 -14.23 9.05 1.48
N TRP A 29 -13.72 10.07 0.78
CA TRP A 29 -13.70 11.48 1.21
C TRP A 29 -12.76 11.77 2.39
N GLU A 30 -11.79 10.90 2.62
CA GLU A 30 -10.73 11.12 3.60
C GLU A 30 -9.42 11.52 2.92
N LYS A 31 -8.65 12.37 3.60
CA LYS A 31 -7.27 12.65 3.20
C LYS A 31 -6.41 11.47 3.63
N ILE A 32 -5.73 10.88 2.66
CA ILE A 32 -4.85 9.74 2.87
C ILE A 32 -3.48 10.03 2.30
N ASP A 33 -2.46 9.50 2.96
CA ASP A 33 -1.12 9.41 2.40
C ASP A 33 -0.95 8.07 1.68
N VAL A 34 -0.27 8.13 0.55
CA VAL A 34 -0.06 6.96 -0.31
C VAL A 34 1.36 6.92 -0.84
N LEU A 35 1.89 5.71 -0.97
CA LEU A 35 3.15 5.43 -1.63
C LEU A 35 2.89 5.13 -3.11
N VAL A 36 3.42 5.94 -4.00
CA VAL A 36 3.34 5.71 -5.45
C VAL A 36 4.30 4.58 -5.83
N VAL A 37 3.75 3.51 -6.40
CA VAL A 37 4.49 2.28 -6.76
C VAL A 37 4.55 2.06 -8.28
N GLY A 38 3.84 2.87 -9.05
CA GLY A 38 3.86 2.81 -10.51
C GLY A 38 2.90 3.79 -11.15
N HIS A 39 2.77 3.71 -12.47
CA HIS A 39 1.89 4.58 -13.24
C HIS A 39 1.32 3.87 -14.48
N LYS A 40 0.30 4.49 -15.07
CA LYS A 40 -0.25 4.19 -16.39
C LYS A 40 -0.18 5.46 -17.25
N SER A 41 -0.92 5.52 -18.36
CA SER A 41 -0.88 6.66 -19.30
C SER A 41 -1.32 8.00 -18.69
N ARG A 42 -2.36 7.99 -17.84
CA ARG A 42 -2.93 9.19 -17.18
C ARG A 42 -3.34 8.95 -15.73
N SER A 43 -2.68 8.00 -15.08
CA SER A 43 -2.98 7.66 -13.68
C SER A 43 -1.77 7.08 -12.98
N LEU A 44 -1.80 7.14 -11.65
CA LEU A 44 -0.82 6.53 -10.78
C LEU A 44 -1.40 5.26 -10.15
N ILE A 45 -0.51 4.34 -9.78
CA ILE A 45 -0.82 3.19 -8.93
C ILE A 45 -0.12 3.43 -7.61
N ALA A 46 -0.87 3.30 -6.52
CA ALA A 46 -0.34 3.57 -5.18
C ALA A 46 -0.81 2.50 -4.19
N VAL A 47 -0.09 2.40 -3.08
CA VAL A 47 -0.47 1.63 -1.89
C VAL A 47 -0.65 2.61 -0.72
N PRO A 48 -1.51 2.31 0.26
CA PRO A 48 -1.64 3.14 1.47
C PRO A 48 -0.29 3.29 2.17
N TYR A 49 -0.01 4.48 2.71
CA TYR A 49 1.21 4.75 3.46
C TYR A 49 0.88 5.33 4.85
N PRO A 50 1.41 4.74 5.93
CA PRO A 50 2.14 3.46 5.96
C PRO A 50 1.21 2.27 5.71
N LEU A 51 1.74 1.18 5.16
CA LEU A 51 0.95 -0.03 4.86
C LEU A 51 0.91 -0.96 6.08
N ASN A 52 -0.28 -1.20 6.63
CA ASN A 52 -0.44 -2.11 7.76
C ASN A 52 -0.09 -3.55 7.35
N ILE A 53 0.98 -4.10 7.93
CA ILE A 53 1.50 -5.41 7.57
C ILE A 53 0.54 -6.56 7.90
N ASN A 54 -0.34 -6.40 8.88
CA ASN A 54 -1.25 -7.45 9.33
C ASN A 54 -2.52 -7.52 8.48
N THR A 55 -3.04 -6.37 8.05
CA THR A 55 -4.33 -6.28 7.34
C THR A 55 -4.18 -6.10 5.83
N ALA A 56 -3.03 -5.65 5.33
CA ALA A 56 -2.84 -5.39 3.90
C ALA A 56 -3.10 -6.61 3.02
N SER A 57 -3.68 -6.39 1.85
CA SER A 57 -3.86 -7.45 0.86
C SER A 57 -2.52 -8.00 0.36
N PRO A 58 -2.48 -9.27 -0.11
CA PRO A 58 -1.29 -9.85 -0.74
C PRO A 58 -0.73 -9.01 -1.90
N LYS A 59 -1.63 -8.32 -2.61
CA LYS A 59 -1.30 -7.46 -3.74
C LYS A 59 -0.59 -6.18 -3.29
N SER A 60 -1.09 -5.50 -2.27
CA SER A 60 -0.46 -4.30 -1.69
C SER A 60 0.93 -4.62 -1.17
N LEU A 61 1.08 -5.73 -0.43
CA LEU A 61 2.39 -6.18 0.05
C LEU A 61 3.38 -6.39 -1.10
N ARG A 62 2.97 -7.07 -2.18
CA ARG A 62 3.84 -7.36 -3.32
C ARG A 62 4.32 -6.10 -4.06
N LEU A 63 3.56 -5.01 -3.98
CA LEU A 63 3.88 -3.74 -4.64
C LEU A 63 4.87 -2.88 -3.83
N ILE A 64 5.18 -3.26 -2.59
CA ILE A 64 6.16 -2.53 -1.78
C ILE A 64 7.53 -2.54 -2.48
N PRO A 65 8.16 -1.38 -2.70
CA PRO A 65 9.47 -1.31 -3.33
C PRO A 65 10.52 -2.14 -2.59
N GLY A 66 11.21 -3.01 -3.31
CA GLY A 66 12.30 -3.83 -2.78
C GLY A 66 11.88 -5.13 -2.08
N ILE A 67 10.57 -5.42 -1.95
CA ILE A 67 10.13 -6.67 -1.34
C ILE A 67 10.25 -7.85 -2.33
N SER A 68 10.87 -8.94 -1.89
CA SER A 68 10.95 -10.16 -2.70
C SER A 68 9.68 -11.02 -2.56
N LYS A 69 9.48 -11.92 -3.53
CA LYS A 69 8.37 -12.89 -3.52
C LYS A 69 8.37 -13.76 -2.26
N LYS A 70 9.57 -14.16 -1.82
CA LYS A 70 9.78 -14.98 -0.62
C LYS A 70 9.43 -14.19 0.65
N GLN A 71 9.88 -12.94 0.74
CA GLN A 71 9.62 -12.08 1.90
C GLN A 71 8.13 -11.79 2.09
N TYR A 72 7.40 -11.38 1.04
CA TYR A 72 5.97 -11.11 1.24
C TYR A 72 5.18 -12.39 1.55
N ALA A 73 5.56 -13.54 0.98
CA ALA A 73 4.92 -14.82 1.30
C ALA A 73 5.18 -15.25 2.75
N GLU A 74 6.40 -15.04 3.26
CA GLU A 74 6.75 -15.22 4.67
C GLU A 74 5.90 -14.33 5.57
N ILE A 75 5.72 -13.06 5.21
CA ILE A 75 4.85 -12.12 5.94
C ILE A 75 3.43 -12.68 6.01
N LEU A 76 2.83 -13.04 4.87
CA LEU A 76 1.48 -13.58 4.81
C LEU A 76 1.30 -14.82 5.70
N ARG A 77 2.31 -15.69 5.76
CA ARG A 77 2.28 -16.91 6.58
C ARG A 77 2.43 -16.65 8.08
N LYS A 78 3.20 -15.63 8.46
CA LYS A 78 3.59 -15.36 9.86
C LYS A 78 2.73 -14.28 10.54
N ARG A 79 1.79 -13.65 9.82
CA ARG A 79 0.79 -12.74 10.42
C ARG A 79 0.00 -13.46 11.53
N PRO A 80 -0.38 -12.77 12.62
CA PRO A 80 -0.12 -11.35 12.90
C PRO A 80 1.24 -11.10 13.59
N PHE A 81 1.81 -9.92 13.33
CA PHE A 81 3.00 -9.40 14.01
C PHE A 81 2.63 -8.38 15.07
N LYS A 82 3.36 -8.39 16.19
CA LYS A 82 3.25 -7.40 17.28
C LYS A 82 4.20 -6.22 17.09
N ASP A 83 5.35 -6.48 16.47
CA ASP A 83 6.40 -5.47 16.27
C ASP A 83 7.11 -5.67 14.92
N LEU A 84 7.52 -4.58 14.27
CA LEU A 84 8.17 -4.60 12.95
C LEU A 84 9.56 -5.27 13.02
N THR A 85 10.17 -5.33 14.20
CA THR A 85 11.41 -6.05 14.48
C THR A 85 11.27 -7.56 14.31
N GLN A 86 10.07 -8.12 14.47
CA GLN A 86 9.81 -9.55 14.25
C GLN A 86 9.90 -9.95 12.77
N VAL A 87 9.82 -8.97 11.87
CA VAL A 87 9.83 -9.20 10.43
C VAL A 87 11.26 -9.08 9.92
N ASN A 88 11.79 -10.16 9.33
CA ASN A 88 13.13 -10.17 8.75
C ASN A 88 13.15 -9.44 7.38
N LEU A 89 13.07 -8.12 7.43
CA LEU A 89 13.17 -7.20 6.30
C LEU A 89 14.30 -6.19 6.51
N ASP A 90 14.85 -5.67 5.43
CA ASP A 90 15.78 -4.53 5.47
C ASP A 90 15.08 -3.26 5.97
N LEU A 91 15.80 -2.40 6.69
CA LEU A 91 15.28 -1.13 7.21
C LEU A 91 14.67 -0.24 6.12
N ASN A 92 15.23 -0.29 4.90
CA ASN A 92 14.74 0.45 3.73
C ASN A 92 13.34 0.04 3.28
N ILE A 93 12.92 -1.19 3.58
CA ILE A 93 11.58 -1.70 3.28
C ILE A 93 10.65 -1.42 4.46
N ARG A 94 11.15 -1.60 5.70
CA ARG A 94 10.35 -1.41 6.93
C ARG A 94 9.76 -0.01 7.05
N LYS A 95 10.41 1.03 6.51
CA LYS A 95 9.90 2.42 6.52
C LYS A 95 8.56 2.62 5.80
N TYR A 96 8.13 1.66 4.99
CA TYR A 96 6.85 1.68 4.28
C TYR A 96 5.71 0.97 5.01
N LEU A 97 6.01 0.31 6.14
CA LEU A 97 5.10 -0.61 6.82
C LEU A 97 4.73 -0.08 8.21
N SER A 98 3.51 -0.41 8.66
CA SER A 98 3.03 -0.17 10.02
C SER A 98 2.46 -1.44 10.65
N ILE A 99 2.33 -1.42 11.97
CA ILE A 99 1.56 -2.37 12.78
C ILE A 99 0.60 -1.52 13.59
N GLU A 100 -0.59 -1.29 13.04
CA GLU A 100 -1.72 -0.72 13.76
C GLU A 100 -2.75 -1.81 14.03
#